data_AF-A0A9W7TII7-F1
#
_entry.id   AF-A0A9W7TII7-F1
#
_cell.length_a   1.000
_cell.length_b   1.000
_cell.length_c   1.000
_cell.angle_alpha   90.00
_cell.angle_beta   90.00
_cell.angle_gamma   90.00
#
_symmetry.space_group_name_H-M   'P 1'
#
loop_
_entity.id
_entity.type
_entity.pdbx_description
1 polymer ?
#
loop_
_entity_poly.entity_id
_entity_poly.type
_entity_poly.pdbx_seq_one_letter_code
_entity_poly.pdbx_strand_id
1 'polypeptide(L)'
;FSNRTYNTLWCEAHEELSCVLARELQEEPVRDRGKFFQRLATLYVLYLQIFRKLEEAYDQSVHPQKRRVMRRVLEGVMGCILELKNEMVENDFSEYHYMDDIIQDLKLIPEDLEIPVPRYFIRERNKELQEREEMFATLLNQMESIDNPEAMNPKLPNPSPLKLAVQNNEANRRMRQDEYEDDYQKSISSVTEMLREVEGQEMKEIMKYQIRQWFIECR
;
A
#
# COMPACT_ATOMS: atom_id res chain seq x y z
N PHE A 1 20.78 -23.86 12.78
CA PHE A 1 19.91 -23.06 13.66
C PHE A 1 18.80 -23.97 14.20
N SER A 2 18.63 -24.03 15.51
CA SER A 2 17.93 -25.14 16.20
C SER A 2 16.42 -24.92 16.29
N ASN A 3 15.62 -26.00 16.35
CA ASN A 3 14.17 -25.97 16.60
C ASN A 3 13.77 -25.08 17.80
N ARG A 4 14.67 -24.82 18.74
CA ARG A 4 14.41 -24.01 19.93
C ARG A 4 14.16 -22.54 19.60
N THR A 5 14.89 -22.00 18.61
CA THR A 5 14.88 -20.55 18.31
C THR A 5 13.55 -20.07 17.75
N TYR A 6 12.95 -20.77 16.77
CA TYR A 6 11.64 -20.35 16.24
C TYR A 6 10.49 -20.63 17.22
N ASN A 7 10.55 -21.69 18.03
CA ASN A 7 9.50 -21.95 19.02
C ASN A 7 9.49 -20.85 20.08
N THR A 8 10.66 -20.33 20.46
CA THR A 8 10.77 -19.16 21.33
C THR A 8 10.15 -17.92 20.67
N LEU A 9 10.54 -17.59 19.43
CA LEU A 9 9.97 -16.44 18.71
C LEU A 9 8.45 -16.54 18.52
N TRP A 10 7.94 -17.74 18.20
CA TRP A 10 6.51 -17.99 18.09
C TRP A 10 5.78 -17.79 19.43
N CYS A 11 6.34 -18.31 20.52
CA CYS A 11 5.75 -18.13 21.86
C CYS A 11 5.74 -16.66 22.28
N GLU A 12 6.85 -15.95 22.11
CA GLU A 12 6.96 -14.52 22.42
C GLU A 12 5.95 -13.70 21.60
N ALA A 13 5.88 -13.92 20.29
CA ALA A 13 4.94 -13.21 19.43
C ALA A 13 3.48 -13.52 19.78
N HIS A 14 3.17 -14.75 20.18
CA HIS A 14 1.81 -15.14 20.57
C HIS A 14 1.39 -14.56 21.93
N GLU A 15 2.34 -14.46 22.87
CA GLU A 15 2.11 -13.80 24.17
C GLU A 15 1.90 -12.30 23.98
N GLU A 16 2.74 -11.64 23.20
CA GLU A 16 2.58 -10.23 22.84
C GLU A 16 1.24 -9.96 22.16
N LEU A 17 0.85 -10.79 21.19
CA LEU A 17 -0.46 -10.70 20.53
C LEU A 17 -1.61 -10.86 21.53
N SER A 18 -1.51 -11.80 22.45
CA SER A 18 -2.53 -12.00 23.49
C SER A 18 -2.65 -10.78 24.40
N CYS A 19 -1.54 -10.14 24.75
CA CYS A 19 -1.53 -8.90 25.52
C CYS A 19 -2.16 -7.73 24.76
N VAL A 20 -1.89 -7.59 23.47
CA VAL A 20 -2.45 -6.51 22.63
C VAL A 20 -3.97 -6.69 22.47
N LEU A 21 -4.44 -7.90 22.16
CA LEU A 21 -5.87 -8.21 22.04
C LEU A 21 -6.63 -7.98 23.35
N ALA A 22 -6.01 -8.32 24.48
CA ALA A 22 -6.61 -8.06 25.78
C ALA A 22 -6.79 -6.56 26.07
N ARG A 23 -5.88 -5.71 25.57
CA ARG A 23 -6.00 -4.25 25.68
C ARG A 23 -7.17 -3.75 24.83
N GLU A 24 -7.25 -4.15 23.56
CA GLU A 24 -8.35 -3.73 22.67
C GLU A 24 -9.75 -4.03 23.21
N LEU A 25 -9.93 -5.20 23.83
CA LEU A 25 -11.23 -5.65 24.34
C LEU A 25 -11.71 -4.88 25.58
N GLN A 26 -10.80 -4.29 26.36
CA GLN A 26 -11.12 -3.65 27.64
C GLN A 26 -11.52 -2.17 27.51
N GLU A 27 -11.61 -1.62 26.30
CA GLU A 27 -11.54 -0.16 26.14
C GLU A 27 -12.88 0.56 25.95
N GLU A 28 -13.01 1.68 26.68
CA GLU A 28 -14.08 2.66 26.57
C GLU A 28 -13.80 3.69 25.46
N PRO A 29 -14.84 4.30 24.87
CA PRO A 29 -14.67 5.32 23.82
C PRO A 29 -13.83 6.52 24.31
N VAL A 30 -12.66 6.69 23.70
CA VAL A 30 -11.74 7.82 23.97
C VAL A 30 -12.33 9.09 23.36
N ARG A 31 -12.59 10.11 24.19
CA ARG A 31 -13.17 11.40 23.74
C ARG A 31 -12.12 12.35 23.13
N ASP A 32 -10.86 12.18 23.51
CA ASP A 32 -9.75 13.02 23.07
C ASP A 32 -9.12 12.41 21.81
N ARG A 33 -9.22 13.15 20.69
CA ARG A 33 -8.70 12.71 19.39
C ARG A 33 -7.20 12.45 19.40
N GLY A 34 -6.41 13.26 20.12
CA GLY A 34 -4.96 13.08 20.17
C GLY A 34 -4.57 11.79 20.89
N LYS A 35 -5.25 11.49 22.00
CA LYS A 35 -5.04 10.22 22.73
C LYS A 35 -5.53 9.02 21.95
N PHE A 36 -6.64 9.17 21.23
CA PHE A 36 -7.16 8.13 20.35
C PHE A 36 -6.16 7.81 19.23
N PHE A 37 -5.64 8.84 18.56
CA PHE A 37 -4.62 8.67 17.54
C PHE A 37 -3.36 8.02 18.11
N GLN A 38 -2.81 8.54 19.22
CA GLN A 38 -1.62 7.98 19.86
C GLN A 38 -1.79 6.50 20.24
N ARG A 39 -3.01 6.11 20.63
CA ARG A 39 -3.35 4.71 20.89
C ARG A 39 -3.32 3.88 19.60
N LEU A 40 -4.04 4.28 18.55
CA LEU A 40 -4.04 3.57 17.26
C LEU A 40 -2.62 3.40 16.71
N ALA A 41 -1.87 4.49 16.77
CA ALA A 41 -0.48 4.57 16.42
C ALA A 41 0.39 3.56 17.19
N THR A 42 0.19 3.47 18.51
CA THR A 42 0.90 2.50 19.35
C THR A 42 0.53 1.06 19.00
N LEU A 43 -0.77 0.76 18.82
CA LEU A 43 -1.23 -0.56 18.42
C LEU A 43 -0.64 -0.97 17.07
N TYR A 44 -0.67 -0.08 16.08
CA TYR A 44 -0.09 -0.33 14.75
C TYR A 44 1.38 -0.76 14.84
N VAL A 45 2.20 -0.03 15.60
CA VAL A 45 3.62 -0.37 15.77
C VAL A 45 3.80 -1.71 16.49
N LEU A 46 3.00 -2.00 17.52
CA LEU A 46 3.07 -3.27 18.24
C LEU A 46 2.69 -4.46 17.36
N TYR A 47 1.62 -4.36 16.57
CA TYR A 47 1.26 -5.42 15.62
C TYR A 47 2.32 -5.62 14.55
N LEU A 48 2.98 -4.56 14.11
CA LEU A 48 4.07 -4.68 13.13
C LEU A 48 5.29 -5.43 13.69
N GLN A 49 5.63 -5.21 14.97
CA GLN A 49 6.66 -6.00 15.65
C GLN A 49 6.27 -7.48 15.77
N ILE A 50 5.03 -7.75 16.17
CA ILE A 50 4.48 -9.12 16.25
C ILE A 50 4.55 -9.78 14.86
N PHE A 51 4.12 -9.07 13.81
CA PHE A 51 4.16 -9.56 12.44
C PHE A 51 5.56 -9.97 12.00
N ARG A 52 6.58 -9.14 12.27
CA ARG A 52 7.99 -9.46 11.96
C ARG A 52 8.46 -10.74 12.65
N LYS A 53 8.18 -10.88 13.96
CA LYS A 53 8.53 -12.09 14.73
C LYS A 53 7.81 -13.33 14.19
N LEU A 54 6.52 -13.18 13.85
CA LEU A 54 5.72 -14.27 13.29
C LEU A 54 6.19 -14.68 11.88
N GLU A 55 6.57 -13.74 11.03
CA GLU A 55 7.11 -14.00 9.69
C GLU A 55 8.41 -14.80 9.79
N GLU A 56 9.32 -14.38 10.67
CA GLU A 56 10.58 -15.06 10.89
C GLU A 56 10.37 -16.47 11.48
N ALA A 57 9.47 -16.61 12.47
CA ALA A 57 9.13 -17.90 13.05
C ALA A 57 8.48 -18.84 12.00
N TYR A 58 7.63 -18.29 11.13
CA TYR A 58 7.00 -19.02 10.04
C TYR A 58 8.03 -19.47 8.98
N ASP A 59 8.98 -18.60 8.60
CA ASP A 59 10.00 -18.93 7.61
C ASP A 59 10.91 -20.08 8.08
N GLN A 60 11.29 -20.05 9.37
CA GLN A 60 12.11 -21.08 10.02
C GLN A 60 11.33 -22.39 10.29
N SER A 61 10.00 -22.40 10.15
CA SER A 61 9.17 -23.56 10.44
C SER A 61 9.10 -24.55 9.28
N VAL A 62 9.69 -25.72 9.50
CA VAL A 62 9.73 -26.83 8.51
C VAL A 62 8.52 -27.77 8.58
N HIS A 63 7.76 -27.74 9.68
CA HIS A 63 6.66 -28.69 9.90
C HIS A 63 5.34 -28.22 9.25
N PRO A 64 4.73 -28.99 8.32
CA PRO A 64 3.59 -28.52 7.50
C PRO A 64 2.35 -28.13 8.33
N GLN A 65 2.04 -28.92 9.36
CA GLN A 65 0.86 -28.69 10.21
C GLN A 65 0.99 -27.42 11.05
N LYS A 66 2.15 -27.21 11.70
CA LYS A 66 2.44 -25.99 12.46
C LYS A 66 2.42 -24.77 11.53
N ARG A 67 3.04 -24.89 10.36
CA ARG A 67 3.10 -23.82 9.35
C ARG A 67 1.72 -23.35 8.91
N ARG A 68 0.74 -24.26 8.75
CA ARG A 68 -0.65 -23.90 8.45
C ARG A 68 -1.31 -23.05 9.54
N VAL A 69 -1.08 -23.38 10.81
CA VAL A 69 -1.63 -22.61 11.95
C VAL A 69 -0.96 -21.23 12.02
N MET A 70 0.36 -21.19 11.91
CA MET A 70 1.13 -19.95 11.92
C MET A 70 0.71 -19.02 10.78
N ARG A 71 0.45 -19.56 9.58
CA ARG A 71 -0.06 -18.79 8.43
C ARG A 71 -1.36 -18.05 8.76
N ARG A 72 -2.32 -18.73 9.40
CA ARG A 72 -3.61 -18.13 9.75
C ARG A 72 -3.44 -16.97 10.75
N VAL A 73 -2.57 -17.14 11.74
CA VAL A 73 -2.29 -16.08 12.71
C VAL A 73 -1.59 -14.91 12.04
N LEU A 74 -0.63 -15.18 11.16
CA LEU A 74 0.08 -14.15 10.40
C LEU A 74 -0.87 -13.36 9.48
N GLU A 75 -1.77 -14.05 8.77
CA GLU A 75 -2.83 -13.44 7.95
C GLU A 75 -3.78 -12.57 8.79
N GLY A 76 -4.16 -13.03 9.99
CA GLY A 76 -4.96 -12.24 10.92
C GLY A 76 -4.24 -10.97 11.36
N VAL A 77 -2.97 -11.07 11.76
CA VAL A 77 -2.16 -9.91 12.16
C VAL A 77 -1.97 -8.92 11.00
N MET A 78 -1.75 -9.41 9.77
CA MET A 78 -1.71 -8.53 8.59
C MET A 78 -3.02 -7.78 8.38
N GLY A 79 -4.16 -8.45 8.58
CA GLY A 79 -5.49 -7.81 8.56
C GLY A 79 -5.58 -6.67 9.56
N CYS A 80 -5.23 -6.93 10.83
CA CYS A 80 -5.26 -5.92 11.89
C CYS A 80 -4.36 -4.71 11.59
N ILE A 81 -3.16 -4.94 11.04
CA ILE A 81 -2.25 -3.85 10.64
C ILE A 81 -2.91 -2.94 9.58
N LEU A 82 -3.55 -3.54 8.59
CA LEU A 82 -4.23 -2.79 7.51
C LEU A 82 -5.45 -2.03 8.04
N GLU A 83 -6.24 -2.65 8.91
CA GLU A 83 -7.41 -2.02 9.55
C GLU A 83 -6.98 -0.82 10.41
N LEU A 84 -5.98 -1.00 11.28
CA LEU A 84 -5.44 0.08 12.11
C LEU A 84 -4.86 1.20 11.25
N LYS A 85 -4.12 0.85 10.18
CA LYS A 85 -3.58 1.85 9.27
C LYS A 85 -4.70 2.64 8.58
N ASN A 86 -5.75 1.96 8.13
CA ASN A 86 -6.90 2.62 7.54
C ASN A 86 -7.59 3.56 8.53
N GLU A 87 -7.82 3.11 9.76
CA GLU A 87 -8.44 3.92 10.81
C GLU A 87 -7.60 5.16 11.17
N MET A 88 -6.28 5.04 11.21
CA MET A 88 -5.37 6.19 11.40
C MET A 88 -5.51 7.21 10.26
N VAL A 89 -5.49 6.73 9.01
CA VAL A 89 -5.64 7.59 7.82
C VAL A 89 -6.99 8.29 7.79
N GLU A 90 -8.07 7.58 8.15
CA GLU A 90 -9.41 8.16 8.23
C GLU A 90 -9.54 9.20 9.36
N ASN A 91 -8.79 9.04 10.46
CA ASN A 91 -8.83 9.98 11.59
C ASN A 91 -8.13 11.30 11.27
N ASP A 92 -6.94 11.23 10.68
CA ASP A 92 -6.06 12.39 10.43
C ASP A 92 -6.11 12.89 8.97
N PHE A 93 -6.83 12.19 8.09
CA PHE A 93 -6.89 12.46 6.64
C PHE A 93 -5.50 12.55 5.98
N SER A 94 -4.55 11.75 6.46
CA SER A 94 -3.17 11.72 5.99
C SER A 94 -2.68 10.28 5.90
N GLU A 95 -1.95 9.94 4.84
CA GLU A 95 -1.24 8.65 4.77
C GLU A 95 0.05 8.66 5.62
N TYR A 96 0.62 9.85 5.81
CA TYR A 96 1.89 10.09 6.49
C TYR A 96 1.64 10.46 7.95
N HIS A 97 2.23 9.69 8.85
CA HIS A 97 2.07 9.86 10.30
C HIS A 97 3.44 9.86 10.97
N TYR A 98 3.69 10.86 11.82
CA TYR A 98 4.91 10.99 12.60
C TYR A 98 4.76 10.23 13.92
N MET A 99 5.67 9.30 14.16
CA MET A 99 5.56 8.31 15.24
C MET A 99 6.82 8.32 16.11
N ASP A 100 7.62 9.39 16.03
CA ASP A 100 8.94 9.51 16.64
C ASP A 100 8.91 9.24 18.15
N ASP A 101 7.89 9.73 18.86
CA ASP A 101 7.71 9.49 20.29
C ASP A 101 7.56 7.99 20.59
N ILE A 102 6.76 7.27 19.79
CA ILE A 102 6.51 5.83 19.95
C ILE A 102 7.76 5.03 19.58
N ILE A 103 8.45 5.43 18.51
CA ILE A 103 9.72 4.83 18.08
C ILE A 103 10.76 4.99 19.19
N GLN A 104 10.87 6.18 19.77
CA GLN A 104 11.79 6.48 20.86
C GLN A 104 11.45 5.67 22.12
N ASP A 105 10.19 5.64 22.54
CA ASP A 105 9.73 4.92 23.72
C ASP A 105 9.98 3.41 23.61
N LEU A 106 9.74 2.84 22.43
CA LEU A 106 9.97 1.43 22.13
C LEU A 106 11.41 1.11 21.73
N LYS A 107 12.30 2.12 21.67
CA LYS A 107 13.71 2.02 21.27
C LYS A 107 13.89 1.36 19.90
N LEU A 108 13.02 1.71 18.96
CA LEU A 108 13.05 1.22 17.59
C LEU A 108 13.85 2.15 16.68
N ILE A 109 14.19 1.64 15.52
CA ILE A 109 14.67 2.44 14.40
C ILE A 109 13.59 2.53 13.31
N PRO A 110 13.59 3.58 12.46
CA PRO A 110 12.61 3.71 11.38
C PRO A 110 12.51 2.48 10.47
N GLU A 111 13.62 1.79 10.25
CA GLU A 111 13.69 0.55 9.47
C GLU A 111 12.86 -0.59 10.08
N ASP A 112 12.60 -0.57 11.39
CA ASP A 112 11.73 -1.55 12.06
C ASP A 112 10.24 -1.32 11.71
N LEU A 113 9.89 -0.12 11.22
CA LEU A 113 8.53 0.23 10.80
C LEU A 113 8.25 -0.07 9.32
N GLU A 114 9.23 -0.55 8.57
CA GLU A 114 8.97 -1.04 7.22
C GLU A 114 8.13 -2.33 7.29
N ILE A 115 7.14 -2.49 6.42
CA ILE A 115 6.32 -3.71 6.38
C ILE A 115 7.02 -4.72 5.46
N PRO A 116 7.62 -5.81 5.98
CA PRO A 116 8.28 -6.79 5.13
C PRO A 116 7.24 -7.58 4.31
N VAL A 117 7.59 -7.89 3.06
CA VAL A 117 6.79 -8.82 2.24
C VAL A 117 7.04 -10.25 2.73
N PRO A 118 6.03 -11.00 3.21
CA PRO A 118 6.26 -12.34 3.73
C PRO A 118 6.83 -13.30 2.68
N ARG A 119 7.89 -14.04 3.03
CA ARG A 119 8.66 -14.86 2.07
C ARG A 119 7.84 -15.97 1.40
N TYR A 120 6.77 -16.44 2.03
CA TYR A 120 5.92 -17.46 1.42
C TYR A 120 5.09 -16.96 0.25
N PHE A 121 4.82 -15.66 0.13
CA PHE A 121 4.13 -15.11 -1.04
C PHE A 121 4.93 -15.38 -2.32
N ILE A 122 6.27 -15.41 -2.21
CA ILE A 122 7.17 -15.74 -3.31
C ILE A 122 7.19 -17.27 -3.48
N ARG A 123 7.44 -18.03 -2.41
CA ARG A 123 7.56 -19.50 -2.48
C ARG A 123 6.29 -20.20 -2.98
N GLU A 124 5.11 -19.75 -2.57
CA GLU A 124 3.82 -20.33 -2.97
C GLU A 124 3.46 -19.92 -4.41
N ARG A 125 3.84 -18.72 -4.86
CA ARG A 125 3.63 -18.26 -6.25
C ARG A 125 4.78 -18.58 -7.20
N ASN A 126 5.85 -19.23 -6.75
CA ASN A 126 7.04 -19.49 -7.57
C ASN A 126 6.71 -20.20 -8.88
N LYS A 127 5.74 -21.12 -8.89
CA LYS A 127 5.33 -21.79 -10.12
C LYS A 127 4.69 -20.80 -11.12
N GLU A 128 3.78 -19.95 -10.65
CA GLU A 128 3.15 -18.91 -11.47
C GLU A 128 4.18 -17.87 -11.93
N LEU A 129 5.14 -17.51 -11.07
CA LEU A 129 6.23 -16.60 -11.40
C LEU A 129 7.17 -17.21 -12.45
N GLN A 130 7.53 -18.49 -12.33
CA GLN A 130 8.31 -19.22 -13.32
C GLN A 130 7.59 -19.30 -14.67
N GLU A 131 6.29 -19.64 -14.67
CA GLU A 131 5.48 -19.67 -15.90
C GLU A 131 5.43 -18.29 -16.59
N ARG A 132 5.36 -17.20 -15.81
CA ARG A 132 5.45 -15.83 -16.34
C ARG A 132 6.84 -15.47 -16.85
N GLU A 133 7.89 -15.85 -16.14
CA GLU A 133 9.28 -15.66 -16.56
C GLU A 133 9.58 -16.41 -17.87
N GLU A 134 9.12 -17.65 -18.00
CA GLU A 134 9.25 -18.46 -19.22
C GLU A 134 8.50 -17.82 -20.40
N MET A 135 7.28 -17.34 -20.17
CA MET A 135 6.51 -16.59 -21.18
C MET A 135 7.27 -15.33 -21.61
N PHE A 136 7.80 -14.57 -20.66
CA PHE A 136 8.53 -13.33 -20.92
C PHE A 136 9.85 -13.59 -21.68
N ALA A 137 10.61 -14.61 -21.28
CA ALA A 137 11.81 -15.04 -21.99
C ALA A 137 11.50 -15.46 -23.44
N THR A 138 10.36 -16.13 -23.64
CA THR A 138 9.90 -16.50 -24.99
C THR A 138 9.60 -15.26 -25.84
N LEU A 139 8.93 -14.25 -25.29
CA LEU A 139 8.63 -12.99 -25.98
C LEU A 139 9.90 -12.18 -26.28
N LEU A 140 10.84 -12.09 -25.35
CA LEU A 140 12.13 -11.42 -25.56
C LEU A 140 12.94 -12.09 -26.67
N ASN A 141 13.06 -13.41 -26.67
CA ASN A 141 13.76 -14.15 -27.73
C ASN A 141 13.08 -13.95 -29.10
N GLN A 142 11.75 -13.85 -29.14
CA GLN A 142 11.00 -13.51 -30.35
C GLN A 142 11.25 -12.08 -30.84
N MET A 143 11.55 -11.14 -29.94
CA MET A 143 11.94 -9.77 -30.30
C MET A 143 13.39 -9.70 -30.77
N GLU A 144 14.34 -10.36 -30.09
CA GLU A 144 15.76 -10.37 -30.49
C GLU A 144 15.98 -11.03 -31.86
N SER A 145 15.15 -12.00 -32.23
CA SER A 145 15.18 -12.60 -33.57
C SER A 145 14.64 -11.70 -34.69
N ILE A 146 14.04 -10.54 -34.35
CA ILE A 146 13.67 -9.50 -35.33
C ILE A 146 14.85 -8.58 -35.67
N ASP A 147 15.89 -8.52 -34.82
CA ASP A 147 16.99 -7.54 -34.91
C ASP A 147 18.31 -8.10 -35.49
N ASN A 148 18.34 -9.36 -35.96
CA ASN A 148 19.57 -9.97 -36.51
C ASN A 148 19.78 -9.60 -38.00
N PRO A 149 20.78 -8.75 -38.39
CA PRO A 149 20.82 -8.11 -39.73
C PRO A 149 21.64 -8.87 -40.81
N GLU A 150 22.12 -10.09 -40.55
CA GLU A 150 23.15 -10.72 -41.40
C GLU A 150 22.67 -11.58 -42.59
N ALA A 151 21.40 -11.51 -42.99
CA ALA A 151 20.93 -12.10 -44.25
C ALA A 151 20.48 -11.02 -45.25
N MET A 152 21.41 -10.57 -46.08
CA MET A 152 21.23 -9.54 -47.10
C MET A 152 20.35 -10.01 -48.28
N ASN A 153 19.13 -9.46 -48.43
CA ASN A 153 18.65 -8.84 -49.70
C ASN A 153 17.30 -8.10 -49.51
N PRO A 154 17.08 -6.93 -50.15
CA PRO A 154 16.04 -5.98 -49.76
C PRO A 154 14.72 -6.25 -50.48
N LYS A 155 13.77 -6.87 -49.79
CA LYS A 155 12.34 -6.57 -49.98
C LYS A 155 11.75 -6.50 -48.58
N LEU A 156 11.50 -5.27 -48.10
CA LEU A 156 10.70 -5.03 -46.90
C LEU A 156 9.44 -5.91 -46.99
N PRO A 157 9.29 -6.93 -46.14
CA PRO A 157 8.02 -7.65 -46.07
C PRO A 157 7.00 -6.66 -45.51
N ASN A 158 5.88 -6.50 -46.21
CA ASN A 158 4.75 -5.74 -45.67
C ASN A 158 4.53 -6.16 -44.20
N PRO A 159 4.39 -5.19 -43.28
CA PRO A 159 4.28 -5.50 -41.86
C PRO A 159 3.16 -6.53 -41.65
N SER A 160 3.48 -7.62 -40.94
CA SER A 160 2.51 -8.68 -40.65
C SER A 160 1.23 -8.07 -40.04
N PRO A 161 0.03 -8.63 -40.33
CA PRO A 161 -1.23 -8.14 -39.77
C PRO A 161 -1.20 -8.00 -38.23
N LEU A 162 -0.44 -8.87 -37.55
CA LEU A 162 -0.22 -8.83 -36.10
C LEU A 162 0.56 -7.58 -35.66
N LYS A 163 1.66 -7.23 -36.34
CA LYS A 163 2.43 -5.99 -36.02
C LYS A 163 1.61 -4.72 -36.26
N LEU A 164 0.83 -4.67 -37.34
CA LEU A 164 -0.11 -3.58 -37.61
C LEU A 164 -1.20 -3.48 -36.54
N ALA A 165 -1.75 -4.62 -36.10
CA ALA A 165 -2.77 -4.65 -35.05
C ALA A 165 -2.25 -4.14 -33.70
N VAL A 166 -1.01 -4.51 -33.33
CA VAL A 166 -0.36 -4.03 -32.09
C VAL A 166 -0.13 -2.52 -32.13
N GLN A 167 0.47 -1.99 -33.20
CA GLN A 167 0.69 -0.54 -33.35
C GLN A 167 -0.62 0.25 -33.35
N ASN A 168 -1.66 -0.27 -34.01
CA ASN A 168 -2.97 0.37 -34.01
C ASN A 168 -3.65 0.31 -32.63
N ASN A 169 -3.47 -0.77 -31.87
CA ASN A 169 -4.00 -0.87 -30.52
C ASN A 169 -3.31 0.12 -29.58
N GLU A 170 -1.98 0.23 -29.67
CA GLU A 170 -1.18 1.21 -28.92
C GLU A 170 -1.57 2.64 -29.27
N ALA A 171 -1.71 2.97 -30.55
CA ALA A 171 -2.15 4.29 -31.00
C ALA A 171 -3.57 4.62 -30.50
N ASN A 172 -4.50 3.66 -30.57
CA ASN A 172 -5.86 3.84 -30.05
C ASN A 172 -5.90 3.99 -28.52
N ARG A 173 -5.01 3.31 -27.79
CA ARG A 173 -4.88 3.48 -26.33
C ARG A 173 -4.39 4.88 -26.00
N ARG A 174 -3.38 5.39 -26.72
CA ARG A 174 -2.86 6.75 -26.54
C ARG A 174 -3.94 7.80 -26.83
N MET A 175 -4.65 7.68 -27.96
CA MET A 175 -5.73 8.61 -28.29
C MET A 175 -6.83 8.62 -27.24
N ARG A 176 -7.29 7.45 -26.76
CA ARG A 176 -8.30 7.42 -25.68
C ARG A 176 -7.78 8.06 -24.40
N GLN A 177 -6.51 7.84 -24.07
CA GLN A 177 -5.92 8.43 -22.87
C GLN A 177 -5.88 9.95 -22.96
N ASP A 178 -5.50 10.50 -24.11
CA ASP A 178 -5.52 11.94 -24.38
C ASP A 178 -6.96 12.51 -24.32
N GLU A 179 -7.95 11.79 -24.87
CA GLU A 179 -9.37 12.17 -24.80
C GLU A 179 -9.88 12.21 -23.34
N TYR A 180 -9.58 11.18 -22.54
CA TYR A 180 -9.97 11.14 -21.14
C TYR A 180 -9.32 12.24 -20.31
N GLU A 181 -8.06 12.58 -20.59
CA GLU A 181 -7.34 13.66 -19.92
C GLU A 181 -7.96 15.03 -20.25
N ASP A 182 -8.30 15.27 -21.53
CA ASP A 182 -8.95 16.51 -21.95
C ASP A 182 -10.37 16.65 -21.35
N ASP A 183 -11.14 15.56 -21.33
CA ASP A 183 -12.46 15.54 -20.69
C ASP A 183 -12.39 15.77 -19.18
N TYR A 184 -11.39 15.18 -18.52
CA TYR A 184 -11.13 15.42 -17.10
C TYR A 184 -10.78 16.90 -16.85
N GLN A 185 -9.89 17.48 -17.65
CA GLN A 185 -9.48 18.87 -17.51
C GLN A 185 -10.64 19.85 -17.76
N LYS A 186 -11.50 19.55 -18.74
CA LYS A 186 -12.75 20.30 -18.98
C LYS A 186 -13.72 20.17 -17.82
N SER A 187 -13.88 18.98 -17.26
CA SER A 187 -14.73 18.74 -16.10
C SER A 187 -14.26 19.55 -14.89
N ILE A 188 -12.96 19.52 -14.58
CA ILE A 188 -12.36 20.33 -13.52
C ILE A 188 -12.62 21.81 -13.74
N SER A 189 -12.40 22.31 -14.96
CA SER A 189 -12.64 23.72 -15.30
C SER A 189 -14.12 24.09 -15.14
N SER A 190 -15.02 23.23 -15.59
CA SER A 190 -16.48 23.39 -15.48
C SER A 190 -16.95 23.41 -14.03
N VAL A 191 -16.52 22.44 -13.22
CA VAL A 191 -16.85 22.37 -11.79
C VAL A 191 -16.32 23.58 -11.04
N THR A 192 -15.08 24.01 -11.35
CA THR A 192 -14.48 25.19 -10.73
C THR A 192 -15.24 26.46 -11.09
N GLU A 193 -15.67 26.60 -12.35
CA GLU A 193 -16.49 27.74 -12.79
C GLU A 193 -17.86 27.74 -12.11
N MET A 194 -18.54 26.59 -12.04
CA MET A 194 -19.82 26.47 -11.33
C MET A 194 -19.68 26.86 -9.84
N LEU A 195 -18.64 26.39 -9.15
CA LEU A 195 -18.38 26.77 -7.75
C LEU A 195 -18.14 28.27 -7.62
N ARG A 196 -17.43 28.88 -8.57
CA ARG A 196 -17.19 30.33 -8.60
C ARG A 196 -18.49 31.12 -8.79
N GLU A 197 -19.38 30.67 -9.67
CA GLU A 197 -20.66 31.31 -9.95
C GLU A 197 -21.68 31.15 -8.82
N VAL A 198 -21.78 29.94 -8.24
CA VAL A 198 -22.79 29.61 -7.21
C VAL A 198 -22.35 30.08 -5.83
N GLU A 199 -21.09 29.84 -5.44
CA GLU A 199 -20.64 29.98 -4.05
C GLU A 199 -19.56 31.07 -3.88
N GLY A 200 -18.96 31.57 -4.97
CA GLY A 200 -17.82 32.48 -4.89
C GLY A 200 -18.12 33.80 -4.14
N GLN A 201 -19.31 34.35 -4.31
CA GLN A 201 -19.73 35.57 -3.61
C GLN A 201 -20.06 35.30 -2.14
N GLU A 202 -20.65 34.15 -1.83
CA GLU A 202 -20.96 33.73 -0.46
C GLU A 202 -19.68 33.45 0.33
N MET A 203 -18.75 32.67 -0.23
CA MET A 203 -17.43 32.41 0.37
C MET A 203 -16.66 33.71 0.64
N LYS A 204 -16.72 34.68 -0.28
CA LYS A 204 -16.10 35.99 -0.10
C LYS A 204 -16.70 36.77 1.08
N GLU A 205 -18.02 36.76 1.23
CA GLU A 205 -18.68 37.45 2.34
C GLU A 205 -18.46 36.74 3.69
N ILE A 206 -18.41 35.40 3.70
CA ILE A 206 -18.02 34.60 4.87
C ILE A 206 -16.59 34.93 5.28
N MET A 207 -15.64 34.92 4.35
CA MET A 207 -14.22 35.24 4.63
C MET A 207 -14.07 36.66 5.19
N LYS A 208 -14.75 37.65 4.59
CA LYS A 208 -14.76 39.02 5.13
C LYS A 208 -15.38 39.10 6.52
N TYR A 209 -16.46 38.35 6.77
CA TYR A 209 -17.10 38.29 8.08
C TYR A 209 -16.17 37.69 9.13
N GLN A 210 -15.50 36.57 8.82
CA GLN A 210 -14.52 35.95 9.70
C GLN A 210 -13.36 36.90 10.03
N ILE A 211 -12.80 37.60 9.04
CA ILE A 211 -11.76 38.61 9.27
C ILE A 211 -12.27 39.73 10.20
N ARG A 212 -13.49 40.23 9.98
CA ARG A 212 -14.09 41.26 10.84
C ARG A 212 -14.32 40.76 12.26
N GLN A 213 -14.83 39.55 12.44
CA GLN A 213 -15.02 38.95 13.77
C GLN A 213 -13.68 38.76 14.48
N TRP A 214 -12.66 38.26 13.77
CA TRP A 214 -11.32 38.08 14.33
C TRP A 214 -10.73 39.39 14.86
N PHE A 215 -10.89 40.50 14.12
CA PHE A 215 -10.47 41.83 14.61
C PHE A 215 -11.26 42.33 15.83
N ILE A 216 -12.50 41.88 16.02
CA ILE A 216 -13.33 42.25 17.18
C ILE A 216 -12.96 41.39 18.40
N GLU A 217 -12.72 40.10 18.20
CA GLU A 217 -12.37 39.13 19.26
C GLU A 217 -10.93 39.32 19.78
N CYS A 218 -10.01 39.86 18.96
CA CYS A 218 -8.64 40.17 19.36
C CYS A 218 -8.45 41.58 19.99
N ARG A 219 -9.54 42.26 20.41
CA ARG A 219 -9.50 43.54 21.14
C ARG A 219 -9.87 43.37 22.60
#